data_AF-A0A2S2PDZ9-F1
#
_entry.id   AF-A0A2S2PDZ9-F1
#
_cell.length_a   1.000
_cell.length_b   1.000
_cell.length_c   1.000
_cell.angle_alpha   90.00
_cell.angle_beta   90.00
_cell.angle_gamma   90.00
#
_symmetry.space_group_name_H-M   'P 1'
#
loop_
_entity.id
_entity.type
_entity.pdbx_description
1 polymer ?
#
loop_
_entity_poly.entity_id
_entity_poly.type
_entity_poly.pdbx_seq_one_letter_code
_entity_poly.pdbx_strand_id
1 'polypeptide(L)'
;MPHMQHIDELIREYFLFRGFTNALKWFDFDVKLDKDKGFRVDKLVEQILQLVYSYDLSTIRELWTHFENKLFSKLDQDISYAVKKLENSLLKFYLIHALTNNRSDKVNEFLTKMTNDLQLQNEWKDWFSELIFFI
;
A
#
# COMPACT_ATOMS: atom_id res chain seq x y z
N MET A 1 -14.35 -5.09 -5.50
CA MET A 1 -15.28 -6.09 -6.08
C MET A 1 -16.19 -6.64 -4.99
N PRO A 2 -17.48 -6.25 -4.91
CA PRO A 2 -18.41 -6.73 -3.87
C PRO A 2 -18.63 -8.25 -3.91
N HIS A 3 -18.30 -8.90 -5.02
CA HIS A 3 -18.42 -10.35 -5.20
C HIS A 3 -17.54 -11.17 -4.25
N MET A 4 -16.35 -10.67 -3.85
CA MET A 4 -15.42 -11.45 -3.02
C MET A 4 -16.00 -11.71 -1.62
N GLN A 5 -16.59 -10.68 -1.01
CA GLN A 5 -17.19 -10.80 0.33
C GLN A 5 -18.41 -11.71 0.33
N HIS A 6 -19.21 -11.63 -0.74
CA HIS A 6 -20.35 -12.52 -0.92
C HIS A 6 -19.89 -13.97 -1.08
N ILE A 7 -18.82 -14.22 -1.85
CA ILE A 7 -18.24 -15.56 -1.98
C ILE A 7 -17.72 -16.06 -0.63
N ASP A 8 -17.02 -15.24 0.14
CA ASP A 8 -16.55 -15.63 1.48
C ASP A 8 -17.73 -16.01 2.39
N GLU A 9 -18.84 -15.28 2.32
CA GLU A 9 -20.05 -15.57 3.09
C GLU A 9 -20.69 -16.89 2.66
N LEU A 10 -20.82 -17.14 1.35
CA LEU A 10 -21.30 -18.43 0.82
C LEU A 10 -20.41 -19.60 1.24
N ILE A 11 -19.08 -19.42 1.27
CA ILE A 11 -18.13 -20.45 1.73
C ILE A 11 -18.33 -20.73 3.24
N ARG A 12 -18.53 -19.68 4.05
CA ARG A 12 -18.83 -19.84 5.48
C ARG A 12 -20.12 -20.62 5.71
N GLU A 13 -21.18 -20.24 5.01
CA GLU A 13 -22.47 -20.93 5.06
C GLU A 13 -22.35 -22.40 4.65
N TYR A 14 -21.59 -22.67 3.59
CA TYR A 14 -21.32 -24.04 3.14
C TYR A 14 -20.60 -24.88 4.19
N PHE A 15 -19.52 -24.37 4.79
CA PHE A 15 -18.79 -25.08 5.84
C PHE A 15 -19.65 -25.31 7.07
N LEU A 16 -20.46 -24.32 7.46
CA LEU A 16 -21.40 -24.46 8.57
C LEU A 16 -22.45 -25.53 8.29
N PHE A 17 -23.09 -25.50 7.11
CA PHE A 17 -24.11 -26.47 6.70
C PHE A 17 -23.59 -27.91 6.68
N ARG A 18 -22.34 -28.12 6.27
CA ARG A 18 -21.71 -29.46 6.23
C ARG A 18 -21.13 -29.90 7.58
N GLY A 19 -21.08 -29.03 8.58
CA GLY A 19 -20.46 -29.29 9.88
C GLY A 19 -18.93 -29.27 9.87
N PHE A 20 -18.30 -28.63 8.86
CA PHE A 20 -16.85 -28.52 8.73
C PHE A 20 -16.27 -27.41 9.62
N THR A 21 -16.53 -27.47 10.92
CA THR A 21 -16.18 -26.42 11.90
C THR A 21 -14.69 -26.11 11.96
N ASN A 22 -13.83 -27.13 11.81
CA ASN A 22 -12.38 -26.93 11.74
C ASN A 22 -11.96 -26.19 10.46
N ALA A 23 -12.53 -26.52 9.30
CA ALA A 23 -12.23 -25.84 8.04
C ALA A 23 -12.71 -24.38 8.07
N LEU A 24 -13.89 -24.13 8.63
CA LEU A 24 -14.42 -22.78 8.86
C LEU A 24 -13.47 -21.93 9.71
N LYS A 25 -12.98 -22.48 10.83
CA LYS A 25 -12.04 -21.78 11.71
C LYS A 25 -10.75 -21.38 10.97
N TRP A 26 -10.19 -22.28 10.18
CA TRP A 26 -8.98 -22.00 9.40
C TRP A 26 -9.24 -20.98 8.28
N PHE A 27 -10.37 -21.11 7.58
CA PHE A 27 -10.78 -20.14 6.57
C PHE A 27 -10.92 -18.73 7.14
N ASP A 28 -11.61 -18.56 8.27
CA ASP A 28 -11.74 -17.25 8.92
C ASP A 28 -10.41 -16.68 9.42
N PHE A 29 -9.46 -17.55 9.80
CA PHE A 29 -8.12 -17.13 10.16
C PHE A 29 -7.36 -16.60 8.93
N ASP A 30 -7.40 -17.32 7.82
CA ASP A 30 -6.73 -16.93 6.57
C ASP A 30 -7.33 -15.65 5.99
N VAL A 31 -8.66 -15.49 6.03
CA VAL A 31 -9.33 -14.25 5.61
C VAL A 31 -8.88 -13.05 6.46
N LYS A 32 -8.64 -13.23 7.76
CA LYS A 32 -8.11 -12.15 8.63
C LYS A 32 -6.66 -11.79 8.30
N LEU A 33 -5.87 -12.76 7.86
CA LEU A 33 -4.47 -12.57 7.47
C LEU A 33 -4.32 -12.06 6.04
N ASP A 34 -5.40 -11.98 5.26
CA ASP A 34 -5.35 -11.50 3.90
C ASP A 34 -4.80 -10.06 3.84
N LYS A 35 -3.61 -9.94 3.26
CA LYS A 35 -2.92 -8.66 3.05
C LYS A 35 -3.65 -7.79 2.04
N ASP A 36 -4.46 -8.38 1.16
CA ASP A 36 -5.19 -7.66 0.13
C ASP A 36 -6.53 -7.10 0.62
N LYS A 37 -6.88 -7.34 1.89
CA LYS A 37 -8.12 -6.88 2.52
C LYS A 37 -9.36 -7.23 1.69
N GLY A 38 -9.38 -8.39 1.04
CA GLY A 38 -10.46 -8.79 0.13
C GLY A 38 -10.66 -7.83 -1.06
N PHE A 39 -9.60 -7.14 -1.48
CA PHE A 39 -9.62 -6.10 -2.52
C PHE A 39 -10.66 -4.99 -2.26
N ARG A 40 -10.83 -4.67 -0.98
CA ARG A 40 -11.62 -3.53 -0.49
C ARG A 40 -10.79 -2.27 -0.59
N VAL A 41 -11.01 -1.49 -1.65
CA VAL A 41 -10.27 -0.25 -1.93
C VAL A 41 -10.29 0.70 -0.73
N ASP A 42 -11.43 0.82 -0.06
CA ASP A 42 -11.60 1.63 1.14
C ASP A 42 -10.67 1.18 2.29
N LYS A 43 -10.54 -0.14 2.50
CA LYS A 43 -9.66 -0.70 3.54
C LYS A 43 -8.19 -0.62 3.17
N LEU A 44 -7.86 -0.74 1.89
CA LEU A 44 -6.49 -0.55 1.40
C LEU A 44 -6.05 0.91 1.57
N VAL A 45 -6.91 1.87 1.24
CA VAL A 45 -6.64 3.30 1.43
C VAL A 45 -6.50 3.63 2.92
N GLU A 46 -7.41 3.13 3.77
CA GLU A 46 -7.32 3.27 5.22
C GLU A 46 -5.99 2.76 5.77
N GLN A 47 -5.53 1.57 5.32
CA GLN A 47 -4.24 1.01 5.70
C GLN A 47 -3.07 1.86 5.23
N ILE A 48 -3.06 2.32 3.98
CA ILE A 48 -1.99 3.17 3.43
C ILE A 48 -1.89 4.47 4.23
N LEU A 49 -3.03 5.13 4.50
CA LEU A 49 -3.07 6.34 5.30
C LEU A 49 -2.56 6.11 6.73
N GLN A 50 -2.98 5.00 7.36
CA GLN A 50 -2.48 4.62 8.69
C GLN A 50 -0.95 4.50 8.71
N LEU A 51 -0.36 3.85 7.69
CA LEU A 51 1.09 3.70 7.59
C LEU A 51 1.81 5.05 7.37
N VAL A 52 1.21 5.96 6.61
CA VAL A 52 1.75 7.32 6.43
C VAL A 52 1.73 8.08 7.75
N TYR A 53 0.60 8.03 8.47
CA TYR A 53 0.46 8.71 9.76
C TYR A 53 1.34 8.11 10.86
N SER A 54 1.69 6.83 10.77
CA SER A 54 2.64 6.17 11.68
C SER A 54 4.10 6.30 11.25
N TYR A 55 4.39 6.95 10.12
CA TYR A 55 5.73 7.09 9.54
C TYR A 55 6.45 5.75 9.29
N ASP A 56 5.70 4.75 8.81
CA ASP A 56 6.23 3.42 8.49
C ASP A 56 6.49 3.28 6.98
N LEU A 57 7.58 3.92 6.53
CA LEU A 57 8.00 3.89 5.14
C LEU A 57 8.31 2.47 4.64
N SER A 58 8.91 1.63 5.47
CA SER A 58 9.28 0.27 5.10
C SER A 58 8.06 -0.56 4.73
N THR A 59 7.03 -0.54 5.57
CA THR A 59 5.78 -1.28 5.30
C THR A 59 5.02 -0.71 4.11
N ILE A 60 5.06 0.61 3.89
CA ILE A 60 4.47 1.23 2.67
C ILE A 60 5.12 0.64 1.41
N ARG A 61 6.45 0.55 1.38
CA ARG A 61 7.18 -0.01 0.23
C ARG A 61 6.85 -1.47 0.01
N GLU A 62 6.88 -2.27 1.07
CA GLU A 62 6.55 -3.69 0.99
C GLU A 62 5.12 -3.93 0.47
N LEU A 63 4.15 -3.14 0.95
CA LEU A 63 2.77 -3.19 0.48
C LEU A 63 2.67 -2.81 -1.00
N TRP A 64 3.37 -1.75 -1.42
CA TRP A 64 3.35 -1.31 -2.81
C TRP A 64 3.97 -2.35 -3.75
N THR A 65 5.14 -2.89 -3.41
CA THR A 65 5.79 -3.98 -4.17
C THR A 65 4.90 -5.23 -4.22
N HIS A 66 4.16 -5.53 -3.16
CA HIS A 66 3.18 -6.62 -3.18
C HIS A 66 2.06 -6.36 -4.21
N PHE A 67 1.52 -5.15 -4.28
CA PHE A 67 0.55 -4.79 -5.32
C PHE A 67 1.17 -4.81 -6.72
N GLU A 68 2.41 -4.34 -6.89
CA GLU A 68 3.10 -4.42 -8.17
C GLU A 68 3.19 -5.85 -8.69
N ASN A 69 3.59 -6.78 -7.82
CA ASN A 69 3.75 -8.19 -8.18
C ASN A 69 2.43 -8.92 -8.38
N LYS A 70 1.40 -8.60 -7.57
CA LYS A 70 0.14 -9.37 -7.53
C LYS A 70 -0.97 -8.78 -8.41
N LEU A 71 -1.08 -7.45 -8.44
CA LEU A 71 -2.17 -6.73 -9.09
C LEU A 71 -1.72 -6.04 -10.37
N PHE A 72 -0.53 -5.44 -10.36
CA PHE A 72 -0.13 -4.52 -11.42
C PHE A 72 0.72 -5.18 -12.52
N SER A 73 1.14 -6.43 -12.32
CA SER A 73 2.03 -7.17 -13.22
C SER A 73 1.51 -7.36 -14.65
N LYS A 74 0.21 -7.15 -14.90
CA LYS A 74 -0.47 -7.38 -16.18
C LYS A 74 -1.31 -6.19 -16.64
N LEU A 75 -1.04 -5.00 -16.10
CA LEU A 75 -1.79 -3.81 -16.50
C LEU A 75 -1.39 -3.33 -17.88
N ASP A 76 -2.36 -2.78 -18.60
CA ASP A 76 -2.09 -2.04 -19.83
C ASP A 76 -1.18 -0.84 -19.55
N GLN A 77 -0.47 -0.38 -20.58
CA GLN A 77 0.55 0.66 -20.45
C GLN A 77 0.01 1.95 -19.82
N ASP A 78 -1.19 2.38 -20.21
CA ASP A 78 -1.82 3.59 -19.68
C ASP A 78 -2.12 3.48 -18.18
N ILE A 79 -2.60 2.32 -17.74
CA ILE A 79 -2.91 2.07 -16.32
C ILE A 79 -1.61 1.92 -15.52
N SER A 80 -0.60 1.26 -16.09
CA SER A 80 0.73 1.15 -15.48
C SER A 80 1.34 2.52 -15.20
N TYR A 81 1.19 3.47 -16.13
CA TYR A 81 1.63 4.86 -15.93
C TYR A 81 0.85 5.54 -14.79
N ALA A 82 -0.47 5.36 -14.74
CA ALA A 82 -1.30 5.92 -13.67
C ALA A 82 -0.93 5.35 -12.29
N VAL A 83 -0.65 4.05 -12.20
CA VAL A 83 -0.16 3.40 -10.97
C VAL A 83 1.19 3.97 -10.55
N LYS A 84 2.14 4.15 -11.48
CA LYS A 84 3.44 4.75 -11.13
C LYS A 84 3.31 6.17 -10.62
N LYS A 85 2.41 6.96 -11.21
CA LYS A 85 2.09 8.32 -10.74
C LYS A 85 1.45 8.30 -9.34
N LEU A 86 0.63 7.29 -9.04
CA LEU A 86 0.02 7.11 -7.72
C LEU A 86 1.09 6.76 -6.66
N GLU A 87 2.04 5.89 -6.99
CA GLU A 87 3.19 5.58 -6.11
C GLU A 87 3.98 6.85 -5.78
N ASN A 88 4.36 7.62 -6.81
CA ASN A 88 5.11 8.86 -6.63
C ASN A 88 4.34 9.86 -5.76
N SER A 89 3.02 9.97 -5.97
CA SER A 89 2.16 10.84 -5.17
C SER A 89 2.09 10.39 -3.71
N LEU A 90 2.02 9.09 -3.45
CA LEU A 90 2.03 8.52 -2.11
C LEU A 90 3.35 8.81 -1.37
N LEU A 91 4.48 8.61 -2.03
CA LEU A 91 5.79 8.89 -1.45
C LEU A 91 5.98 10.39 -1.16
N LYS A 92 5.54 11.28 -2.06
CA LYS A 92 5.53 12.72 -1.81
C LYS A 92 4.63 13.10 -0.65
N PHE A 93 3.43 12.50 -0.57
CA PHE A 93 2.51 12.72 0.54
C PHE A 93 3.14 12.31 1.88
N TYR A 94 3.77 11.14 1.95
CA TYR A 94 4.51 10.70 3.14
C TYR A 94 5.55 11.73 3.57
N LEU A 95 6.35 12.22 2.62
CA LEU A 95 7.46 13.13 2.90
C LEU A 95 6.98 14.51 3.33
N ILE A 96 5.96 15.06 2.66
CA ILE A 96 5.30 16.31 3.08
C ILE A 96 4.72 16.15 4.48
N HIS A 97 4.05 15.04 4.76
CA HIS A 97 3.49 14.77 6.09
C HIS A 97 4.57 14.69 7.19
N ALA A 98 5.74 14.11 6.89
CA ALA A 98 6.88 14.10 7.81
C ALA A 98 7.45 15.51 8.05
N LEU A 99 7.59 16.31 6.99
CA LEU A 99 8.06 17.69 7.07
C LEU A 99 7.11 18.58 7.89
N THR A 100 5.81 18.54 7.60
CA THR A 100 4.81 19.40 8.28
C THR A 100 4.65 19.08 9.76
N ASN A 101 5.02 17.88 10.19
CA ASN A 101 5.00 17.45 11.59
C ASN A 101 6.38 17.50 12.26
N ASN A 102 7.37 18.16 11.66
CA ASN A 102 8.73 18.30 12.19
C ASN A 102 9.42 16.96 12.50
N ARG A 103 9.13 15.91 11.72
CA ARG A 103 9.75 14.58 11.84
C ARG A 103 10.99 14.47 10.95
N SER A 104 12.00 15.30 11.22
CA SER A 104 13.26 15.33 10.46
C SER A 104 13.99 13.99 10.47
N ASP A 105 13.83 13.19 11.53
CA ASP A 105 14.32 11.81 11.61
C ASP A 105 13.77 10.95 10.46
N LYS A 106 12.46 11.08 10.19
CA LYS A 106 11.75 10.33 9.14
C LYS A 106 12.00 10.86 7.74
N VAL A 107 12.22 12.17 7.61
CA VAL A 107 12.68 12.80 6.36
C VAL A 107 14.07 12.26 5.99
N ASN A 108 15.01 12.25 6.93
CA ASN A 108 16.35 11.71 6.70
C ASN A 108 16.34 10.21 6.41
N GLU A 109 15.50 9.45 7.11
CA GLU A 109 15.26 8.02 6.82
C GLU A 109 14.78 7.83 5.37
N PHE A 110 13.80 8.63 4.93
CA PHE A 110 13.29 8.60 3.57
C PHE A 110 14.39 8.90 2.56
N LEU A 111 15.12 10.00 2.73
CA LEU A 111 16.19 10.39 1.83
C LEU A 111 17.26 9.30 1.75
N THR A 112 17.65 8.72 2.88
CA THR A 112 18.66 7.64 2.89
C THR A 112 18.19 6.40 2.16
N LYS A 113 16.92 5.98 2.35
CA LYS A 113 16.38 4.74 1.77
C LYS A 113 15.92 4.88 0.31
N MET A 114 15.47 6.07 -0.10
CA MET A 114 14.78 6.26 -1.37
C MET A 114 15.59 7.02 -2.42
N THR A 115 16.61 7.79 -2.02
CA THR A 115 17.37 8.64 -2.94
C THR A 115 17.98 7.84 -4.09
N ASN A 116 18.58 6.67 -3.83
CA ASN A 116 19.18 5.85 -4.89
C ASN A 116 18.16 5.37 -5.93
N ASP A 117 16.94 5.04 -5.49
CA ASP A 117 15.88 4.52 -6.35
C ASP A 117 15.19 5.65 -7.13
N LEU A 118 15.08 6.84 -6.53
CA LEU A 118 14.34 7.98 -7.07
C LEU A 118 15.21 8.95 -7.88
N GLN A 119 16.53 9.00 -7.65
CA GLN A 119 17.45 9.89 -8.37
C GLN A 119 17.48 9.65 -9.89
N LEU A 120 17.08 8.48 -10.36
CA LEU A 120 17.01 8.20 -11.80
C LEU A 120 15.74 8.78 -12.46
N GLN A 121 14.76 9.21 -11.66
CA GLN A 121 13.52 9.80 -12.15
C GLN A 121 13.63 11.33 -12.18
N ASN A 122 13.50 11.93 -13.36
CA ASN A 122 13.62 13.38 -13.55
C ASN A 122 12.67 14.17 -12.63
N GLU A 123 11.44 13.70 -12.46
CA GLU A 123 10.44 14.32 -11.57
C GLU A 123 10.93 14.47 -10.12
N TRP A 124 11.66 13.48 -9.60
CA TRP A 124 12.18 13.52 -8.24
C TRP A 124 13.41 14.39 -8.11
N LYS A 125 14.24 14.53 -9.15
CA LYS A 125 15.38 15.45 -9.13
C LYS A 125 14.93 16.90 -8.96
N ASP A 126 13.94 17.32 -9.73
CA ASP A 126 13.39 18.67 -9.65
C ASP A 126 12.76 18.89 -8.26
N TRP A 127 11.98 17.92 -7.80
CA TRP A 127 11.31 18.02 -6.51
C TRP A 127 12.27 17.99 -5.31
N PHE A 128 13.35 17.20 -5.34
CA PHE A 128 14.39 17.25 -4.30
C PHE A 128 15.11 18.60 -4.27
N SER A 129 15.29 19.24 -5.42
CA SER A 129 15.89 20.57 -5.50
C SER A 129 15.01 21.61 -4.82
N GLU A 130 13.69 21.54 -4.99
CA GLU A 130 12.73 22.38 -4.28
C GLU A 130 12.71 22.10 -2.77
N LEU A 131 12.80 20.83 -2.38
CA LEU A 131 12.71 20.41 -0.98
C LEU A 131 13.89 20.89 -0.13
N ILE A 132 15.09 21.03 -0.72
CA ILE A 132 16.27 21.60 -0.04
C ILE A 132 16.00 23.04 0.44
N PHE A 133 15.11 23.80 -0.21
CA PHE A 133 14.78 25.15 0.24
C PHE A 133 13.86 25.19 1.48
N PHE A 134 13.25 24.06 1.85
CA PHE A 134 12.33 23.95 2.99
C PHE A 134 12.93 23.27 4.22
N ILE A 135 14.17 22.75 4.12
CA ILE A 135 14.94 22.14 5.22
C ILE A 135 16.02 23.11 5.67
#